data_AF-A0A965N955-F1
#
_entry.id   AF-A0A965N955-F1
#
_cell.length_a   1.000
_cell.length_b   1.000
_cell.length_c   1.000
_cell.angle_alpha   90.00
_cell.angle_beta   90.00
_cell.angle_gamma   90.00
#
_symmetry.space_group_name_H-M   'P 1'
#
loop_
_entity.id
_entity.type
_entity.pdbx_description
1 polymer ?
#
loop_
_entity_poly.entity_id
_entity_poly.type
_entity_poly.pdbx_seq_one_letter_code
_entity_poly.pdbx_strand_id
1 'polypeptide(L)' 'TAMQAIGPASIEALVSVVYADVPVGLHPVARRSLLAHLLKLQADGRARVDAEVWALMH' A
#
# COMPACT_ATOMS: atom_id res chain seq x y z
N THR A 1 -7.21 1.10 6.30
CA THR A 1 -6.32 0.74 5.17
C THR A 1 -5.50 -0.48 5.56
N ALA A 2 -4.93 -1.23 4.62
CA ALA A 2 -4.14 -2.43 4.95
C ALA A 2 -2.99 -2.15 5.95
N MET A 3 -2.37 -0.97 5.90
CA MET A 3 -1.36 -0.55 6.90
C MET A 3 -1.91 -0.42 8.33
N GLN A 4 -3.22 -0.22 8.53
CA GLN A 4 -3.83 -0.26 9.86
C GLN A 4 -3.92 -1.69 10.41
N ALA A 5 -4.05 -2.68 9.52
CA ALA A 5 -4.21 -4.08 9.90
C ALA A 5 -2.87 -4.79 10.09
N ILE A 6 -1.86 -4.50 9.25
CA ILE A 6 -0.58 -5.22 9.23
C ILE A 6 0.62 -4.38 9.68
N GLY A 7 0.40 -3.10 9.99
CA GLY A 7 1.48 -2.17 10.31
C GLY A 7 2.29 -1.72 9.10
N PRO A 8 3.51 -1.17 9.32
CA PRO A 8 4.40 -0.75 8.24
C PRO A 8 4.77 -1.91 7.31
N ALA A 9 4.66 -1.71 6.01
CA ALA A 9 4.85 -2.79 5.03
C ALA A 9 5.28 -2.28 3.66
N SER A 10 5.91 -3.16 2.86
CA SER A 10 6.19 -2.90 1.46
C SER A 10 4.89 -2.83 0.65
N ILE A 11 4.94 -2.18 -0.52
CA ILE A 11 3.78 -2.15 -1.41
C ILE A 11 3.33 -3.56 -1.82
N GLU A 12 4.23 -4.52 -1.97
CA GLU A 12 3.86 -5.88 -2.39
C GLU A 12 3.16 -6.67 -1.27
N ALA A 13 3.58 -6.47 -0.02
CA ALA A 13 2.87 -6.98 1.14
C ALA A 13 1.47 -6.36 1.25
N LEU A 14 1.35 -5.04 0.99
CA LEU A 14 0.06 -4.36 0.97
C LEU A 14 -0.83 -4.83 -0.18
N VAL A 15 -0.29 -5.05 -1.38
CA VAL A 15 -1.05 -5.62 -2.52
C VAL A 15 -1.59 -7.00 -2.16
N SER A 16 -0.76 -7.85 -1.57
CA SER A 16 -1.15 -9.22 -1.20
C SER A 16 -2.30 -9.25 -0.18
N VAL A 17 -2.39 -8.24 0.69
CA VAL A 17 -3.46 -8.11 1.69
C VAL A 17 -4.70 -7.42 1.11
N VAL A 18 -4.54 -6.32 0.36
CA VAL A 18 -5.66 -5.56 -0.23
C VAL A 18 -6.35 -6.35 -1.34
N TYR A 19 -5.60 -7.16 -2.08
CA TYR A 19 -6.05 -7.88 -3.26
C TYR A 19 -5.92 -9.39 -3.10
N ALA A 20 -6.09 -9.90 -1.88
CA ALA A 20 -6.03 -11.34 -1.57
C ALA A 20 -6.98 -12.18 -2.45
N ASP A 21 -8.14 -11.62 -2.82
CA ASP A 21 -9.15 -12.28 -3.65
C ASP A 21 -8.98 -12.03 -5.16
N VAL A 22 -7.92 -11.32 -5.57
CA VAL A 22 -7.64 -11.02 -6.98
C VAL A 22 -6.59 -11.99 -7.52
N PRO A 23 -6.80 -12.60 -8.71
CA PRO A 23 -5.79 -13.42 -9.37
C PRO A 23 -4.45 -12.69 -9.50
N VAL A 24 -3.35 -13.40 -9.20
CA VAL A 24 -1.99 -12.82 -9.18
C VAL A 24 -1.62 -12.13 -10.50
N GLY A 25 -2.11 -12.64 -11.64
CA GLY A 25 -1.90 -12.00 -12.95
C GLY A 25 -2.45 -10.57 -13.07
N LEU A 26 -3.39 -10.17 -12.20
CA LEU A 26 -3.96 -8.83 -12.15
C LEU A 26 -3.29 -7.93 -11.08
N HIS A 27 -2.43 -8.49 -10.22
CA HIS A 27 -1.70 -7.74 -9.20
C HIS A 27 -0.87 -6.58 -9.77
N PRO A 28 -0.27 -6.64 -10.98
CA PRO A 28 0.45 -5.49 -11.54
C PRO A 28 -0.44 -4.26 -11.77
N VAL A 29 -1.72 -4.43 -12.11
CA VAL A 29 -2.68 -3.32 -12.24
C VAL A 29 -3.10 -2.85 -10.85
N ALA A 30 -3.37 -3.78 -9.95
CA ALA A 30 -3.74 -3.51 -8.57
C ALA A 30 -2.66 -2.69 -7.83
N ARG A 31 -1.39 -3.03 -8.04
CA ARG A 31 -0.22 -2.33 -7.50
C ARG A 31 -0.18 -0.86 -7.93
N ARG A 32 -0.48 -0.56 -9.20
CA ARG A 32 -0.51 0.84 -9.70
C ARG A 32 -1.59 1.65 -8.99
N SER A 33 -2.79 1.09 -8.85
CA SER A 33 -3.89 1.73 -8.13
C SER A 33 -3.56 1.97 -6.65
N LEU A 34 -2.95 0.99 -5.98
CA LEU A 34 -2.53 1.11 -4.59
C LEU A 34 -1.42 2.14 -4.41
N LEU A 35 -0.42 2.16 -5.30
CA LEU A 35 0.66 3.16 -5.26
C LEU A 35 0.11 4.57 -5.38
N ALA A 36 -0.81 4.81 -6.32
CA ALA A 36 -1.44 6.13 -6.48
C ALA A 36 -2.16 6.58 -5.19
N HIS A 37 -2.82 5.66 -4.51
CA HIS A 37 -3.47 5.93 -3.22
C HIS A 37 -2.46 6.25 -2.11
N LEU A 38 -1.37 5.50 -2.02
CA LEU A 38 -0.30 5.71 -1.05
C LEU A 38 0.40 7.07 -1.25
N LEU A 39 0.69 7.44 -2.50
CA LEU A 39 1.23 8.76 -2.86
C LEU A 39 0.29 9.90 -2.49
N LYS A 40 -1.02 9.73 -2.69
CA LYS A 40 -2.01 10.70 -2.21
C LYS A 40 -1.96 10.86 -0.70
N LEU A 41 -1.94 9.74 0.05
CA LEU A 41 -1.84 9.79 1.51
C LEU A 41 -0.55 10.46 1.98
N GLN A 42 0.56 10.26 1.26
CA GLN A 42 1.81 10.95 1.55
C GLN A 42 1.73 12.46 1.32
N ALA A 43 1.15 12.88 0.19
CA ALA A 43 0.92 14.29 -0.11
C ALA A 43 0.00 14.96 0.94
N ASP A 44 -0.98 14.21 1.46
CA ASP A 44 -1.89 14.66 2.52
C ASP A 44 -1.23 14.65 3.92
N GLY A 45 0.04 14.25 4.05
CA GLY A 45 0.74 14.15 5.34
C GLY A 45 0.27 12.99 6.23
N ARG A 46 -0.41 11.98 5.65
CA ARG A 46 -1.06 10.87 6.37
C ARG A 46 -0.31 9.54 6.25
N ALA A 47 0.66 9.45 5.36
CA ALA A 47 1.53 8.29 5.21
C ALA A 47 2.96 8.73 4.92
N ARG A 48 3.93 7.91 5.31
CA ARG A 48 5.34 8.07 4.94
C ARG A 48 5.86 6.79 4.32
N VAL A 49 6.91 6.93 3.52
CA VAL A 49 7.69 5.81 2.99
C VAL A 49 9.15 6.03 3.37
N ASP A 50 9.79 4.99 3.89
CA ASP A 50 11.22 4.95 4.19
C ASP A 50 11.77 3.57 3.79
N ALA A 51 12.88 3.54 3.04
CA ALA A 51 13.45 2.31 2.50
C ALA A 51 12.40 1.34 1.90
N GLU A 52 11.46 1.86 1.11
CA GLU A 52 10.34 1.13 0.48
C GLU A 52 9.26 0.58 1.44
N VAL A 53 9.34 0.91 2.73
CA VAL A 53 8.36 0.55 3.75
C VAL A 53 7.39 1.71 3.96
N TRP A 54 6.12 1.48 3.68
CA TRP A 54 5.04 2.43 3.90
C TRP A 54 4.49 2.32 5.31
N ALA A 55 4.23 3.45 5.96
CA ALA A 55 3.61 3.55 7.28
C ALA A 55 2.61 4.70 7.34
N LEU A 56 1.58 4.59 8.20
CA LEU A 56 0.70 5.73 8.49
C LEU A 56 1.41 6.74 9.38
N MET A 57 1.09 8.02 9.19
CA MET A 57 1.39 9.07 10.15
C MET A 57 0.22 9.18 11.14
N HIS A 58 0.55 9.44 12.42
CA HIS A 58 -0.41 9.60 13.50
C HIS A 58 -1.19 10.91 13.36
#